data_AF-A0A1Y6FW56-F1
#
_entry.id   AF-A0A1Y6FW56-F1
#
_cell.length_a   1.000
_cell.length_b   1.000
_cell.length_c   1.000
_cell.angle_alpha   90.00
_cell.angle_beta   90.00
_cell.angle_gamma   90.00
#
_symmetry.space_group_name_H-M   'P 1'
#
loop_
_entity.id
_entity.type
_entity.pdbx_description
1 polymer ?
#
loop_
_entity_poly.entity_id
_entity_poly.type
_entity_poly.pdbx_seq_one_letter_code
_entity_poly.pdbx_strand_id
1 'polypeptide(L)'
;MKKLLLISILSSVLVLGACSENKESAEGEENPKQEVKNLEDIMTFEELTKNKPTLEWKQRMDEDDDLFTDENINATNEVLDSYINSLKVLRDNPTEEEILECVKKVVISLNELNENYDYFIETMEREELYEFITEAARIAGFESEEDITEEWREW
;
A
#
# COMPACT_ATOMS: atom_id res chain seq x y z
N MET A 1 -46.53 31.09 24.29
CA MET A 1 -45.86 31.24 22.99
C MET A 1 -46.88 30.94 21.90
N LYS A 2 -47.11 31.91 21.01
CA LYS A 2 -47.96 31.87 19.80
C LYS A 2 -47.33 30.86 18.81
N LYS A 3 -47.97 30.17 17.86
CA LYS A 3 -49.35 29.99 17.36
C LYS A 3 -49.28 28.78 16.40
N LEU A 4 -50.35 27.97 16.35
CA LEU A 4 -50.72 27.09 15.24
C LEU A 4 -50.57 27.77 13.86
N LEU A 5 -50.30 26.99 12.81
CA LEU A 5 -51.16 26.97 11.61
C LEU A 5 -50.86 25.76 10.70
N LEU A 6 -51.84 24.86 10.65
CA LEU A 6 -52.13 23.95 9.54
C LEU A 6 -52.60 24.77 8.34
N ILE A 7 -52.07 24.52 7.15
CA ILE A 7 -52.75 24.88 5.89
C ILE A 7 -52.56 23.72 4.89
N SER A 8 -53.63 22.94 4.75
CA SER A 8 -53.94 22.09 3.62
C SER A 8 -54.57 22.94 2.51
N ILE A 9 -54.09 22.84 1.27
CA ILE A 9 -54.88 23.27 0.10
C ILE A 9 -54.69 22.24 -1.02
N LEU A 10 -55.76 21.49 -1.27
CA LEU A 10 -55.99 20.82 -2.55
C LEU A 10 -56.21 21.90 -3.62
N SER A 11 -55.59 21.73 -4.78
CA SER A 11 -56.15 22.24 -6.04
C SER A 11 -55.96 21.19 -7.12
N SER A 12 -57.04 20.46 -7.36
CA SER A 12 -57.27 19.70 -8.59
C SER A 12 -57.43 20.68 -9.74
N VAL A 13 -56.61 20.56 -10.77
CA VAL A 13 -56.94 21.09 -12.10
C VAL A 13 -56.87 19.93 -13.07
N LEU A 14 -58.07 19.46 -13.40
CA LEU A 14 -58.37 18.54 -14.49
C LEU A 14 -58.42 19.38 -15.77
N VAL A 15 -57.52 19.13 -16.72
CA VAL A 15 -57.70 19.56 -18.12
C VAL A 15 -57.75 18.30 -18.97
N LEU A 16 -58.94 18.02 -19.50
CA LEU A 16 -59.17 17.09 -20.60
C LEU A 16 -58.94 17.86 -21.91
N GLY A 17 -58.07 17.35 -22.77
CA GLY A 17 -57.85 17.84 -24.13
C GLY A 17 -57.13 16.77 -24.95
N ALA A 18 -57.66 16.48 -26.14
CA ALA A 18 -57.48 15.24 -26.88
C ALA A 18 -56.26 15.20 -27.84
N CYS A 19 -55.96 13.96 -28.26
CA CYS A 19 -55.11 13.44 -29.34
C CYS A 19 -54.37 14.41 -30.29
N SER A 20 -53.04 14.20 -30.41
CA SER A 20 -52.31 14.10 -31.69
C SER A 20 -50.89 13.59 -31.43
N GLU A 21 -50.50 12.51 -32.10
CA GLU A 21 -49.12 12.04 -32.22
C GLU A 21 -48.21 13.14 -32.81
N ASN A 22 -46.98 13.29 -32.31
CA ASN A 22 -45.75 13.41 -33.10
C ASN A 22 -44.48 13.68 -32.25
N LYS A 23 -43.51 12.75 -32.43
CA LYS A 23 -42.06 12.94 -32.63
C LYS A 23 -41.15 13.43 -31.48
N GLU A 24 -40.36 12.46 -31.00
CA GLU A 24 -38.89 12.45 -30.99
C GLU A 24 -38.13 13.50 -30.15
N SER A 25 -37.82 13.06 -28.92
CA SER A 25 -36.58 13.25 -28.14
C SER A 25 -35.69 14.46 -28.42
N ALA A 26 -35.66 15.37 -27.44
CA ALA A 26 -34.50 16.17 -27.10
C ALA A 26 -34.45 16.32 -25.57
N GLU A 27 -33.69 15.46 -24.91
CA GLU A 27 -33.20 15.70 -23.55
C GLU A 27 -31.68 15.76 -23.64
N GLY A 28 -31.15 16.98 -23.49
CA GLY A 28 -29.84 17.15 -22.91
C GLY A 28 -29.99 16.98 -21.41
N GLU A 29 -29.28 16.00 -20.85
CA GLU A 29 -28.78 16.09 -19.48
C GLU A 29 -27.31 15.73 -19.49
N GLU A 30 -26.55 16.65 -18.91
CA GLU A 30 -25.11 16.67 -18.81
C GLU A 30 -24.71 15.86 -17.57
N ASN A 31 -24.00 14.73 -17.80
CA ASN A 31 -22.83 14.22 -17.09
C ASN A 31 -22.81 14.18 -15.52
N PRO A 32 -22.31 13.09 -14.91
CA PRO A 32 -20.85 13.06 -14.78
C PRO A 32 -20.24 11.71 -15.13
N LYS A 33 -19.23 11.79 -16.01
CA LYS A 33 -18.12 10.88 -16.21
C LYS A 33 -17.85 10.16 -14.90
N GLN A 34 -18.14 8.86 -14.87
CA GLN A 34 -17.40 7.98 -14.00
C GLN A 34 -15.94 8.12 -14.43
N GLU A 35 -15.21 8.92 -13.68
CA GLU A 35 -13.77 8.91 -13.62
C GLU A 35 -13.40 7.53 -13.06
N VAL A 36 -13.32 6.54 -13.96
CA VAL A 36 -12.61 5.30 -13.69
C VAL A 36 -11.15 5.70 -13.56
N LYS A 37 -10.74 6.08 -12.34
CA LYS A 37 -9.32 6.02 -11.98
C LYS A 37 -8.90 4.57 -12.23
N ASN A 38 -7.92 4.38 -13.11
CA ASN A 38 -7.16 3.13 -13.13
C ASN A 38 -6.61 2.95 -11.72
N LEU A 39 -7.15 1.96 -11.00
CA LEU A 39 -6.48 1.38 -9.84
C LEU A 39 -5.31 0.57 -10.41
N GLU A 40 -4.22 1.27 -10.75
CA GLU A 40 -2.92 0.62 -10.82
C GLU A 40 -2.67 0.04 -9.42
N ASP A 41 -2.38 -1.27 -9.33
CA ASP A 41 -2.20 -2.04 -8.09
C ASP A 41 -1.53 -1.20 -6.99
N ILE A 42 -2.33 -0.71 -6.03
CA ILE A 42 -1.77 -0.05 -4.85
C ILE A 42 -1.33 -1.19 -3.95
N MET A 43 -0.04 -1.51 -4.01
CA MET A 43 0.55 -2.47 -3.09
C MET A 43 0.30 -2.02 -1.65
N THR A 44 -0.21 -2.94 -0.82
CA THR A 44 -0.49 -2.68 0.59
C THR A 44 0.56 -3.33 1.48
N PHE A 45 0.72 -2.84 2.72
CA PHE A 45 1.57 -3.53 3.69
C PHE A 45 1.12 -4.98 3.95
N GLU A 46 -0.17 -5.28 3.82
CA GLU A 46 -0.66 -6.66 3.98
C GLU A 46 -0.17 -7.56 2.84
N GLU A 47 -0.26 -7.09 1.60
CA GLU A 47 0.26 -7.82 0.43
C GLU A 47 1.77 -7.96 0.48
N LEU A 48 2.48 -6.89 0.84
CA LEU A 48 3.94 -6.92 0.97
C LEU A 48 4.38 -7.93 2.05
N THR A 49 3.68 -7.99 3.19
CA THR A 49 3.97 -8.97 4.26
C THR A 49 3.74 -10.41 3.79
N LYS A 50 2.80 -10.65 2.86
CA LYS A 50 2.55 -11.97 2.27
C LYS A 50 3.59 -12.37 1.23
N ASN A 51 4.39 -11.43 0.73
CA ASN A 51 5.38 -11.63 -0.33
C ASN A 51 6.79 -11.21 0.15
N LYS A 52 7.16 -11.59 1.38
CA LYS A 52 8.52 -11.34 1.87
C LYS A 52 9.55 -12.12 1.04
N PRO A 53 10.77 -11.58 0.87
CA PRO A 53 11.83 -12.27 0.13
C PRO A 53 12.20 -13.63 0.74
N THR A 54 12.06 -13.78 2.06
CA THR A 54 12.30 -15.02 2.80
C THR A 54 11.45 -16.22 2.35
N LEU A 55 10.34 -16.00 1.62
CA LEU A 55 9.55 -17.08 1.02
C LEU A 55 10.29 -17.78 -0.11
N GLU A 56 10.98 -17.01 -0.96
CA GLU A 56 11.84 -17.55 -2.01
C GLU A 56 13.10 -18.17 -1.41
N TRP A 57 13.64 -17.59 -0.33
CA TRP A 57 14.78 -18.17 0.38
C TRP A 57 14.44 -19.55 0.95
N LYS A 58 13.25 -19.69 1.52
CA LYS A 58 12.76 -20.98 2.02
C LYS A 58 12.59 -22.01 0.90
N GLN A 59 12.08 -21.59 -0.27
CA GLN A 59 12.00 -22.46 -1.43
C GLN A 59 13.38 -22.92 -1.91
N ARG A 60 14.34 -21.99 -2.02
CA ARG A 60 15.73 -22.30 -2.41
C ARG A 60 16.40 -23.23 -1.41
N MET A 61 16.17 -23.03 -0.11
CA MET A 61 16.64 -23.94 0.94
C MET A 61 16.06 -25.35 0.80
N ASP A 62 14.77 -25.47 0.46
CA ASP A 62 14.13 -26.77 0.18
C ASP A 62 14.64 -27.43 -1.13
N GLU A 63 15.31 -26.65 -2.00
CA GLU A 63 16.00 -27.08 -3.23
C GLU A 63 17.51 -27.32 -3.04
N ASP A 64 17.94 -27.58 -1.81
CA ASP A 64 19.34 -27.88 -1.39
C ASP A 64 20.31 -26.68 -1.48
N ASP A 65 19.82 -25.44 -1.38
CA ASP A 65 20.66 -24.26 -1.12
C ASP A 65 21.13 -24.26 0.35
N ASP A 66 22.45 -24.28 0.57
CA ASP A 66 23.07 -24.36 1.90
C ASP A 66 23.35 -22.99 2.54
N LEU A 67 23.01 -21.89 1.84
CA LEU A 67 23.13 -20.53 2.33
C LEU A 67 22.13 -20.22 3.46
N PHE A 68 20.97 -20.88 3.45
CA PHE A 68 19.87 -20.59 4.37
C PHE A 68 19.71 -21.65 5.47
N THR A 69 19.24 -21.18 6.62
CA THR A 69 18.78 -22.02 7.71
C THR A 69 17.41 -21.54 8.16
N ASP A 70 16.64 -22.41 8.83
CA ASP A 70 15.38 -21.97 9.44
C ASP A 70 15.63 -20.82 10.44
N GLU A 71 16.77 -20.82 11.13
CA GLU A 71 17.16 -19.76 12.06
C GLU A 71 17.37 -18.40 11.38
N ASN A 72 18.16 -18.33 10.30
CA ASN A 72 18.44 -17.04 9.63
C ASN A 72 17.22 -16.50 8.87
N ILE A 73 16.40 -17.38 8.31
CA ILE A 73 15.12 -17.03 7.68
C ILE A 73 14.16 -16.44 8.72
N ASN A 74 14.02 -17.09 9.88
CA ASN A 74 13.13 -16.62 10.94
C ASN A 74 13.62 -15.29 11.53
N ALA A 75 14.92 -15.15 11.77
CA ALA A 75 15.48 -13.89 12.26
C ALA A 75 15.27 -12.73 11.27
N THR A 76 15.45 -13.00 9.97
CA THR A 76 15.15 -12.00 8.93
C THR A 76 13.67 -11.64 8.91
N ASN A 77 12.77 -12.63 9.02
CA ASN A 77 11.33 -12.37 9.09
C ASN A 77 10.95 -11.43 10.25
N GLU A 78 11.54 -11.63 11.43
CA GLU A 78 11.30 -10.76 12.59
C GLU A 78 11.77 -9.32 12.35
N VAL A 79 12.94 -9.15 11.73
CA VAL A 79 13.47 -7.82 11.37
C VAL A 79 12.56 -7.12 10.36
N LEU A 80 12.13 -7.83 9.30
CA LEU A 80 11.23 -7.27 8.30
C LEU A 80 9.84 -6.94 8.89
N ASP A 81 9.30 -7.79 9.77
CA ASP A 81 8.04 -7.51 10.46
C ASP A 81 8.15 -6.28 11.38
N SER A 82 9.26 -6.15 12.11
CA SER A 82 9.53 -4.98 12.94
C SER A 82 9.59 -3.70 12.13
N TYR A 83 10.20 -3.74 10.94
CA TYR A 83 10.25 -2.62 10.01
C TYR A 83 8.85 -2.22 9.51
N ILE A 84 8.06 -3.18 9.00
CA ILE A 84 6.68 -2.92 8.55
C ILE A 84 5.83 -2.35 9.70
N ASN A 85 5.98 -2.90 10.91
CA ASN A 85 5.26 -2.39 12.07
C ASN A 85 5.70 -0.97 12.44
N SER A 86 6.99 -0.67 12.34
CA SER A 86 7.54 0.68 12.58
C SER A 86 6.96 1.71 11.61
N LEU A 87 6.83 1.36 10.33
CA LEU A 87 6.20 2.22 9.33
C LEU A 87 4.70 2.41 9.61
N LYS A 88 3.97 1.34 9.97
CA LYS A 88 2.53 1.40 10.29
C LYS A 88 2.19 2.28 11.49
N VAL A 89 3.10 2.42 12.46
CA VAL A 89 2.87 3.24 13.67
C VAL A 89 3.23 4.72 13.46
N LEU A 90 3.85 5.08 12.33
CA LEU A 90 4.03 6.47 11.98
C LEU A 90 2.66 7.16 11.85
N ARG A 91 2.59 8.45 12.20
CA ARG A 91 1.35 9.25 12.17
C ARG A 91 0.86 9.42 10.72
N ASP A 92 -0.38 9.87 10.54
CA ASP A 92 -0.88 10.24 9.21
C ASP A 92 0.04 11.31 8.57
N ASN A 93 0.63 10.98 7.41
CA ASN A 93 1.65 11.77 6.69
C ASN A 93 2.99 11.91 7.47
N PRO A 94 3.78 10.82 7.58
CA PRO A 94 5.12 10.91 8.13
C PRO A 94 6.02 11.85 7.32
N THR A 95 7.06 12.38 7.95
CA THR A 95 8.13 13.06 7.22
C THR A 95 9.05 12.04 6.54
N GLU A 96 9.74 12.45 5.48
CA GLU A 96 10.79 11.65 4.84
C GLU A 96 11.85 11.18 5.85
N GLU A 97 12.24 12.04 6.79
CA GLU A 97 13.19 11.72 7.86
C GLU A 97 12.67 10.60 8.80
N GLU A 98 11.37 10.61 9.15
CA GLU A 98 10.78 9.55 9.98
C GLU A 98 10.79 8.19 9.26
N ILE A 99 10.57 8.18 7.94
CA ILE A 99 10.64 6.96 7.13
C ILE A 99 12.09 6.49 6.99
N LEU A 100 13.02 7.38 6.64
CA LEU A 100 14.44 7.05 6.51
C LEU A 100 15.05 6.55 7.81
N GLU A 101 14.60 7.04 8.96
CA GLU A 101 15.02 6.50 10.26
C GLU A 101 14.52 5.06 10.48
N CYS A 102 13.36 4.68 9.92
CA CYS A 102 12.91 3.28 9.90
C CYS A 102 13.77 2.42 8.95
N VAL A 103 14.09 2.96 7.76
CA VAL A 103 14.96 2.32 6.76
C VAL A 103 16.34 2.05 7.35
N LYS A 104 16.95 3.06 7.96
CA LYS A 104 18.24 2.94 8.64
C LYS A 104 18.25 1.82 9.68
N LYS A 105 17.21 1.77 10.53
CA LYS A 105 17.10 0.74 11.58
C LYS A 105 17.04 -0.67 10.99
N VAL A 106 16.24 -0.88 9.94
CA VAL A 106 16.14 -2.21 9.32
C VAL A 106 17.45 -2.61 8.65
N VAL A 107 18.14 -1.68 7.97
CA VAL A 107 19.44 -1.96 7.33
C VAL A 107 20.50 -2.32 8.36
N ILE A 108 20.58 -1.58 9.47
CA ILE A 108 21.53 -1.90 10.57
C ILE A 108 21.22 -3.28 11.16
N SER A 109 19.94 -3.60 11.40
CA SER A 109 19.56 -4.93 11.89
C SER A 109 19.90 -6.04 10.89
N LEU A 110 19.81 -5.78 9.58
CA LEU A 110 20.23 -6.73 8.55
C LEU A 110 21.76 -6.90 8.50
N ASN A 111 22.54 -5.83 8.70
CA ASN A 111 24.00 -5.94 8.85
C ASN A 111 24.35 -6.86 10.03
N GLU A 112 23.72 -6.65 11.18
CA GLU A 112 23.91 -7.48 12.38
C GLU A 112 23.52 -8.95 12.13
N LEU A 113 22.40 -9.21 11.43
CA LEU A 113 22.03 -10.57 11.05
C LEU A 113 23.05 -11.19 10.11
N ASN A 114 23.54 -10.45 9.12
CA ASN A 114 24.52 -10.95 8.17
C ASN A 114 25.80 -11.42 8.89
N GLU A 115 26.32 -10.62 9.82
CA GLU A 115 27.48 -10.99 10.64
C GLU A 115 27.22 -12.20 11.54
N ASN A 116 26.02 -12.29 12.12
CA ASN A 116 25.67 -13.36 13.05
C ASN A 116 25.41 -14.73 12.38
N TYR A 117 25.10 -14.72 11.08
CA TYR A 117 24.75 -15.91 10.30
C TYR A 117 25.69 -16.14 9.12
N ASP A 118 27.01 -16.04 9.37
CA ASP A 118 28.08 -16.41 8.42
C ASP A 118 28.02 -15.69 7.06
N TYR A 119 27.57 -14.44 7.04
CA TYR A 119 27.51 -13.57 5.85
C TYR A 119 26.62 -14.14 4.72
N PHE A 120 25.45 -14.65 5.08
CA PHE A 120 24.50 -15.28 4.14
C PHE A 120 23.81 -14.33 3.15
N ILE A 121 23.86 -13.02 3.36
CA ILE A 121 23.28 -12.04 2.42
C ILE A 121 24.28 -11.81 1.29
N GLU A 122 24.04 -12.43 0.14
CA GLU A 122 24.85 -12.23 -1.07
C GLU A 122 24.17 -11.23 -2.03
N THR A 123 24.64 -11.19 -3.28
CA THR A 123 24.13 -10.26 -4.30
C THR A 123 22.65 -10.45 -4.58
N MET A 124 22.12 -11.68 -4.54
CA MET A 124 20.70 -11.93 -4.84
C MET A 124 19.81 -11.45 -3.70
N GLU A 125 20.13 -11.86 -2.47
CA GLU A 125 19.41 -11.50 -1.26
C GLU A 125 19.45 -9.98 -1.05
N ARG A 126 20.56 -9.35 -1.44
CA ARG A 126 20.69 -7.89 -1.37
C ARG A 126 19.61 -7.19 -2.19
N GLU A 127 19.44 -7.59 -3.45
CA GLU A 127 18.45 -6.97 -4.33
C GLU A 127 17.02 -7.25 -3.83
N GLU A 128 16.74 -8.47 -3.38
CA GLU A 128 15.44 -8.86 -2.84
C GLU A 128 15.08 -8.08 -1.55
N LEU A 129 16.05 -7.86 -0.65
CA LEU A 129 15.88 -7.04 0.54
C LEU A 129 15.71 -5.56 0.20
N TYR A 130 16.53 -5.04 -0.71
CA TYR A 130 16.45 -3.66 -1.20
C TYR A 130 15.08 -3.36 -1.81
N GLU A 131 14.57 -4.23 -2.68
CA GLU A 131 13.25 -4.09 -3.30
C GLU A 131 12.14 -4.07 -2.24
N PHE A 132 12.18 -5.02 -1.29
CA PHE A 132 11.21 -5.07 -0.20
C PHE A 132 11.23 -3.80 0.67
N ILE A 133 12.42 -3.33 1.05
CA ILE A 133 12.58 -2.16 1.92
C ILE A 133 12.06 -0.89 1.22
N THR A 134 12.44 -0.72 -0.04
CA THR A 134 12.04 0.44 -0.86
C THR A 134 10.53 0.46 -1.09
N GLU A 135 9.94 -0.69 -1.40
CA GLU A 135 8.49 -0.77 -1.62
C GLU A 135 7.71 -0.47 -0.34
N ALA A 136 8.16 -0.96 0.82
CA ALA A 136 7.55 -0.61 2.10
C ALA A 136 7.64 0.90 2.40
N ALA A 137 8.79 1.53 2.12
CA ALA A 137 8.96 2.97 2.28
C ALA A 137 8.02 3.75 1.34
N ARG A 138 7.85 3.27 0.10
CA ARG A 138 6.91 3.84 -0.88
C ARG A 138 5.47 3.77 -0.40
N ILE A 139 5.07 2.65 0.18
CA ILE A 139 3.74 2.48 0.81
C ILE A 139 3.55 3.47 1.97
N ALA A 140 4.62 3.79 2.71
CA ALA A 140 4.61 4.80 3.77
C ALA A 140 4.60 6.25 3.24
N GLY A 141 4.69 6.46 1.93
CA GLY A 141 4.67 7.78 1.28
C GLY A 141 6.04 8.36 0.93
N PHE A 142 7.11 7.54 0.95
CA PHE A 142 8.44 7.97 0.52
C PHE A 142 8.61 7.81 -1.00
N GLU A 143 8.98 8.89 -1.71
CA GLU A 143 9.22 8.86 -3.15
C GLU A 143 10.69 9.18 -3.44
N SER A 144 11.43 8.21 -3.98
CA SER A 144 12.81 8.40 -4.46
C SER A 144 13.15 7.38 -5.54
N GLU A 145 14.05 7.77 -6.45
CA GLU A 145 14.68 6.88 -7.43
C GLU A 145 16.06 6.37 -6.97
N GLU A 146 16.54 6.87 -5.83
CA GLU A 146 17.83 6.50 -5.25
C GLU A 146 17.71 5.26 -4.36
N ASP A 147 18.81 4.52 -4.21
CA ASP A 147 18.89 3.41 -3.26
C ASP A 147 18.92 3.95 -1.82
N ILE A 148 17.74 3.97 -1.19
CA ILE A 148 17.55 4.49 0.16
C ILE A 148 18.26 3.69 1.26
N THR A 149 18.85 2.54 0.92
CA THR A 149 19.56 1.68 1.87
C THR A 149 21.08 1.81 1.75
N GLU A 150 21.60 2.40 0.66
CA GLU A 150 23.03 2.46 0.35
C GLU A 150 23.87 3.09 1.46
N GLU A 151 23.38 4.16 2.11
CA GLU A 151 24.14 4.89 3.13
C GLU A 151 24.57 4.02 4.33
N TRP A 152 23.75 3.01 4.69
CA TRP A 152 23.94 2.22 5.91
C TRP A 152 24.26 0.75 5.64
N ARG A 153 24.27 0.32 4.38
CA ARG A 153 24.44 -1.09 4.01
C ARG A 153 25.89 -1.53 4.11
N GLU A 154 26.12 -2.68 4.73
CA GLU A 154 27.44 -3.33 4.83
C GLU A 154 27.50 -4.71 4.15
N TRP A 155 26.40 -5.15 3.53
CA TRP A 155 26.23 -6.39 2.74
C TRP A 155 26.06 -6.14 1.23
#